data_AF-A0A7X7R227-F1
#
_entry.id   AF-A0A7X7R227-F1
#
_cell.length_a   1.000
_cell.length_b   1.000
_cell.length_c   1.000
_cell.angle_alpha   90.00
_cell.angle_beta   90.00
_cell.angle_gamma   90.00
#
_symmetry.space_group_name_H-M   'P 1'
#
loop_
_entity.id
_entity.type
_entity.pdbx_description
1 polymer ?
#
loop_
_entity_poly.entity_id
_entity_poly.type
_entity_poly.pdbx_seq_one_letter_code
_entity_poly.pdbx_strand_id
1 'polypeptide(L)'
;MKKYSTLIYCVVINSFILAFVLWVYPNKLFTTVPEENWWTALSIITTISFGVIAVGITIIFRERSQKEQIDNLVERIAKNENENLRINEIISGIIEVQNATENQSEKVWNDLLGKINKLDNKSIISPFTLRTWSTIAWKQGHLKYTILLREKALSLDENDFRSRIMLCSALTYEKTVDKKRIEYLLDKTNQMDSINSNDNFEHYNNIRGLFHLRVGEYKEAQSCFLNNCEITQQTWPFKGVIVSMLFDKSISNEEIKNKIEPFDKTSKWYDDSIIDTRPLRLMISAIIDKTKSTEFYSIFTPKNIAEIIKKYDSDFVKSKFFNGYEIIQSKYNDYEIDLLYLTYYYFFGAFDEKADKEINKTHVIEKINKMIKNAL
;
A
#
# COMPACT_ATOMS: atom_id res chain seq x y z
N MET A 1 52.17 1.06 21.43
CA MET A 1 52.48 2.33 22.17
C MET A 1 53.58 2.20 23.24
N LYS A 2 53.41 2.59 24.52
CA LYS A 2 54.49 3.04 25.47
C LYS A 2 55.89 2.41 25.29
N LYS A 3 56.04 1.07 25.40
CA LYS A 3 57.35 0.39 25.30
C LYS A 3 58.10 0.67 23.98
N TYR A 4 57.41 0.67 22.84
CA TYR A 4 58.03 0.88 21.53
C TYR A 4 58.25 2.36 21.21
N SER A 5 57.34 3.25 21.63
CA SER A 5 57.55 4.69 21.47
C SER A 5 58.79 5.17 22.22
N THR A 6 59.01 4.70 23.46
CA THR A 6 60.22 5.04 24.22
C THR A 6 61.48 4.54 23.52
N LEU A 7 61.48 3.33 22.95
CA LEU A 7 62.63 2.82 22.21
C LEU A 7 62.96 3.69 20.99
N ILE A 8 61.96 4.05 20.17
CA ILE A 8 62.14 4.88 18.97
C ILE A 8 62.62 6.28 19.36
N TYR A 9 62.03 6.91 20.39
CA TYR A 9 62.51 8.20 20.89
C TYR A 9 63.96 8.13 21.38
N CYS A 10 64.35 7.09 22.14
CA CYS A 10 65.74 6.93 22.57
C CYS A 10 66.72 6.77 21.40
N VAL A 11 66.37 6.00 20.36
CA VAL A 11 67.22 5.86 19.17
C VAL A 11 67.34 7.20 18.43
N VAL A 12 66.23 7.88 18.16
CA VAL A 12 66.24 9.18 17.46
C VAL A 12 67.01 10.25 18.25
N ILE A 13 66.80 10.34 19.57
CA ILE A 13 67.53 11.28 20.43
C ILE A 13 69.03 10.97 20.44
N ASN A 14 69.43 9.69 20.56
CA ASN A 14 70.83 9.30 20.50
C ASN A 14 71.46 9.58 19.12
N SER A 15 70.73 9.39 18.02
CA SER A 15 71.19 9.76 16.67
C SER A 15 71.38 11.28 16.53
N PHE A 16 70.47 12.09 17.08
CA PHE A 16 70.62 13.55 17.11
C PHE A 16 71.79 14.00 17.98
N ILE A 17 72.00 13.39 19.15
CA ILE A 17 73.16 13.68 20.02
C ILE A 17 74.47 13.31 19.29
N LEU A 18 74.53 12.14 18.64
CA LEU A 18 75.71 11.71 17.89
C LEU A 18 76.02 12.67 16.73
N ALA A 19 75.00 13.05 15.95
CA ALA A 19 75.14 14.03 14.87
C ALA A 19 75.57 15.40 15.37
N PHE A 20 75.02 15.87 16.50
CA PHE A 20 75.39 17.14 17.13
C PHE A 20 76.83 17.13 17.66
N VAL A 21 77.27 16.04 18.29
CA VAL A 21 78.67 15.88 18.75
C VAL A 21 79.64 15.89 17.55
N LEU A 22 79.32 15.18 16.46
CA LEU A 22 80.11 15.18 15.23
C LEU A 22 80.13 16.55 14.54
N TRP A 23 79.05 17.31 14.63
CA TRP A 23 78.94 18.66 14.04
C TRP A 23 79.68 19.74 14.85
N VAL A 24 79.66 19.65 16.19
CA VAL A 24 80.26 20.66 17.09
C VAL A 24 81.74 20.40 17.39
N TYR A 25 82.20 19.14 17.37
CA TYR A 25 83.57 18.75 17.74
C TYR A 25 84.41 18.03 16.65
N PRO A 26 84.25 18.28 15.33
CA PRO A 26 84.96 17.51 14.29
C PRO A 26 86.49 17.58 14.44
N ASN A 27 87.04 18.79 14.59
CA ASN A 27 88.50 19.03 14.60
C ASN A 27 89.19 18.68 15.94
N LYS A 28 88.49 18.08 16.91
CA LYS A 28 89.05 17.68 18.21
C LYS A 28 88.94 16.18 18.51
N LEU A 29 88.08 15.46 17.79
CA LEU A 29 87.97 13.99 17.88
C LEU A 29 88.82 13.27 16.82
N PHE A 30 89.16 13.94 15.72
CA PHE A 30 89.93 13.36 14.61
C PHE A 30 91.23 14.12 14.33
N THR A 31 92.17 14.07 15.29
CA THR A 31 93.56 14.55 15.07
C THR A 31 94.42 13.58 14.25
N THR A 32 93.92 12.36 14.04
CA THR A 32 94.41 11.37 13.09
C THR A 32 93.24 10.91 12.21
N VAL A 33 93.54 10.43 10.99
CA VAL A 33 92.52 9.83 10.12
C VAL A 33 92.01 8.55 10.80
N PRO A 34 90.71 8.43 11.11
CA PRO A 34 90.18 7.24 11.78
C PRO A 34 90.28 6.02 10.88
N GLU A 35 90.71 4.89 11.45
CA GLU A 35 90.90 3.62 10.76
C GLU A 35 89.61 3.11 10.09
N GLU A 36 89.76 2.28 9.06
CA GLU A 36 88.66 1.64 8.33
C GLU A 36 87.69 0.86 9.25
N ASN A 37 88.23 0.27 10.33
CA ASN A 37 87.47 -0.38 11.39
C ASN A 37 86.44 0.55 12.07
N TRP A 38 86.80 1.84 12.25
CA TRP A 38 85.96 2.83 12.92
C TRP A 38 84.79 3.25 12.02
N TRP A 39 85.05 3.51 10.75
CA TRP A 39 84.00 3.77 9.75
C TRP A 39 83.07 2.57 9.56
N THR A 40 83.63 1.36 9.57
CA THR A 40 82.86 0.10 9.51
C THR A 40 81.93 -0.03 10.72
N ALA A 41 82.43 0.23 11.93
CA ALA A 41 81.61 0.23 13.15
C ALA A 41 80.49 1.28 13.11
N LEU A 42 80.79 2.51 12.67
CA LEU A 42 79.78 3.58 12.53
C LEU A 42 78.72 3.24 11.46
N SER A 43 79.13 2.63 10.34
CA SER A 43 78.23 2.16 9.28
C SER A 43 77.28 1.07 9.79
N ILE A 44 77.78 0.11 10.56
CA ILE A 44 76.96 -0.94 11.21
C ILE A 44 75.97 -0.32 12.20
N ILE A 45 76.43 0.58 13.08
CA ILE A 45 75.58 1.22 14.10
C ILE A 45 74.47 2.07 13.47
N THR A 46 74.79 2.86 12.44
CA THR A 46 73.79 3.69 11.74
C THR A 46 72.81 2.82 10.95
N THR A 47 73.27 1.78 10.26
CA THR A 47 72.41 0.82 9.54
C THR A 47 71.42 0.12 10.47
N ILE A 48 71.88 -0.37 11.63
CA ILE A 48 71.00 -0.98 12.66
C ILE A 48 70.00 0.05 13.19
N SER A 49 70.43 1.28 13.46
CA SER A 49 69.57 2.35 13.97
C SER A 49 68.46 2.72 12.98
N PHE A 50 68.80 2.89 11.69
CA PHE A 50 67.80 3.13 10.64
C PHE A 50 66.87 1.93 10.42
N GLY A 51 67.37 0.69 10.53
CA GLY A 51 66.54 -0.51 10.50
C GLY A 51 65.49 -0.55 11.61
N VAL A 52 65.89 -0.25 12.85
CA VAL A 52 64.98 -0.16 14.01
C VAL A 52 63.95 0.96 13.83
N ILE A 53 64.36 2.13 13.31
CA ILE A 53 63.44 3.24 12.99
C ILE A 53 62.44 2.82 11.90
N ALA A 54 62.90 2.22 10.80
CA ALA A 54 62.04 1.80 9.70
C ALA A 54 61.00 0.73 10.13
N VAL A 55 61.41 -0.27 10.92
CA VAL A 55 60.51 -1.26 11.51
C VAL A 55 59.51 -0.59 12.47
N GLY A 56 59.98 0.31 13.34
CA GLY A 56 59.14 1.06 14.27
C GLY A 56 58.07 1.91 13.57
N ILE A 57 58.46 2.66 12.52
CA ILE A 57 57.56 3.45 11.68
C ILE A 57 56.55 2.54 10.97
N THR A 58 56.99 1.41 10.41
CA THR A 58 56.12 0.44 9.73
C THR A 58 55.07 -0.14 10.69
N ILE A 59 55.45 -0.46 11.94
CA ILE A 59 54.52 -0.90 12.99
C ILE A 59 53.51 0.20 13.32
N ILE A 60 53.94 1.46 13.47
CA ILE A 60 53.05 2.59 13.79
C ILE A 60 52.04 2.87 12.67
N PHE A 61 52.47 2.85 11.40
CA PHE A 61 51.55 2.99 10.26
C PHE A 61 50.58 1.80 10.16
N ARG A 62 51.03 0.58 10.45
CA ARG A 62 50.18 -0.61 10.49
C ARG A 62 49.16 -0.56 11.63
N GLU A 63 49.57 -0.21 12.86
CA GLU A 63 48.66 0.01 14.00
C GLU A 63 47.61 1.09 13.66
N ARG A 64 48.02 2.21 13.02
CA ARG A 64 47.10 3.29 12.62
C ARG A 64 46.10 2.83 11.57
N SER A 65 46.54 2.16 10.51
CA SER A 65 45.67 1.65 9.45
C SER A 65 44.72 0.57 9.96
N GLN A 66 45.18 -0.33 10.85
CA GLN A 66 44.32 -1.31 11.52
C GLN A 66 43.29 -0.64 12.42
N LYS A 67 43.65 0.42 13.16
CA LYS A 67 42.67 1.18 13.95
C LYS A 67 41.61 1.82 13.05
N GLU A 68 42.01 2.48 11.97
CA GLU A 68 41.10 3.09 11.01
C GLU A 68 40.14 2.07 10.38
N GLN A 69 40.61 0.85 10.09
CA GLN A 69 39.76 -0.27 9.67
C GLN A 69 38.79 -0.73 10.78
N ILE A 70 39.23 -0.79 12.04
CA ILE A 70 38.38 -1.15 13.18
C ILE A 70 37.30 -0.08 13.42
N ASP A 71 37.67 1.21 13.42
CA ASP A 71 36.74 2.32 13.60
C ASP A 71 35.66 2.32 12.48
N ASN A 72 36.06 2.08 11.22
CA ASN A 72 35.13 1.86 10.09
C ASN A 72 34.24 0.62 10.24
N LEU A 73 34.75 -0.47 10.82
CA LEU A 73 33.97 -1.69 11.07
C LEU A 73 32.95 -1.49 12.20
N VAL A 74 33.32 -0.76 13.26
CA VAL A 74 32.42 -0.39 14.35
C VAL A 74 31.28 0.50 13.85
N GLU A 75 31.57 1.49 12.99
CA GLU A 75 30.53 2.32 12.36
C GLU A 75 29.55 1.48 11.52
N ARG A 76 30.07 0.53 10.72
CA ARG A 76 29.24 -0.41 9.93
C ARG A 76 28.40 -1.33 10.82
N ILE A 77 28.95 -1.83 11.93
CA ILE A 77 28.22 -2.68 12.89
C ILE A 77 27.09 -1.86 13.54
N ALA A 78 27.39 -0.67 14.08
CA ALA A 78 26.39 0.20 14.70
C ALA A 78 25.28 0.61 13.72
N LYS A 79 25.61 0.83 12.44
CA LYS A 79 24.62 1.05 11.38
C LYS A 79 23.74 -0.19 11.17
N ASN A 80 24.33 -1.38 11.03
CA ASN A 80 23.60 -2.62 10.83
C ASN A 80 22.70 -2.97 12.04
N GLU A 81 23.14 -2.69 13.27
CA GLU A 81 22.32 -2.86 14.49
C GLU A 81 21.10 -1.91 14.49
N ASN A 82 21.30 -0.65 14.07
CA ASN A 82 20.21 0.33 13.92
C ASN A 82 19.21 -0.09 12.83
N GLU A 83 19.69 -0.62 11.70
CA GLU A 83 18.81 -1.18 10.65
C GLU A 83 18.07 -2.44 11.12
N ASN A 84 18.72 -3.34 11.86
CA ASN A 84 18.09 -4.53 12.46
C ASN A 84 17.01 -4.18 13.50
N LEU A 85 17.25 -3.17 14.35
CA LEU A 85 16.26 -2.69 15.32
C LEU A 85 15.01 -2.16 14.59
N ARG A 86 15.18 -1.35 13.54
CA ARG A 86 14.06 -0.88 12.69
C ARG A 86 13.31 -2.04 12.03
N ILE A 87 14.03 -3.03 11.50
CA ILE A 87 13.42 -4.24 10.93
C ILE A 87 12.57 -4.97 11.97
N ASN A 88 13.05 -5.12 13.21
CA ASN A 88 12.28 -5.73 14.30
C ASN A 88 11.04 -4.90 14.69
N GLU A 89 11.10 -3.57 14.69
CA GLU A 89 9.93 -2.70 14.93
C GLU A 89 8.86 -2.82 13.83
N ILE A 90 9.28 -3.03 12.58
CA ILE A 90 8.40 -3.30 11.44
C ILE A 90 7.80 -4.70 11.55
N ILE A 91 8.58 -5.70 11.94
CA ILE A 91 8.11 -7.08 12.16
C ILE A 91 7.10 -7.12 13.32
N SER A 92 7.31 -6.36 14.39
CA SER A 92 6.29 -6.17 15.44
C SER A 92 5.00 -5.58 14.85
N GLY A 93 5.11 -4.52 14.02
CA GLY A 93 3.98 -3.94 13.30
C GLY A 93 3.28 -4.91 12.32
N ILE A 94 4.03 -5.82 11.68
CA ILE A 94 3.48 -6.91 10.86
C ILE A 94 2.67 -7.85 11.72
N ILE A 95 3.22 -8.29 12.85
CA ILE A 95 2.58 -9.25 13.76
C ILE A 95 1.33 -8.62 14.40
N GLU A 96 1.39 -7.34 14.80
CA GLU A 96 0.25 -6.56 15.27
C GLU A 96 -0.86 -6.46 14.21
N VAL A 97 -0.51 -6.23 12.93
CA VAL A 97 -1.45 -6.10 11.80
C VAL A 97 -1.92 -7.46 11.23
N GLN A 98 -1.18 -8.56 11.45
CA GLN A 98 -1.58 -9.92 11.04
C GLN A 98 -2.45 -10.60 12.10
N ASN A 99 -2.15 -10.38 13.39
CA ASN A 99 -3.00 -10.79 14.51
C ASN A 99 -4.19 -9.84 14.73
N ALA A 100 -4.35 -8.84 13.86
CA ALA A 100 -5.42 -7.86 13.90
C ALA A 100 -6.78 -8.53 13.61
N THR A 101 -7.56 -8.72 14.67
CA THR A 101 -9.01 -8.87 14.56
C THR A 101 -9.64 -7.61 13.94
N GLU A 102 -10.91 -7.69 13.57
CA GLU A 102 -11.62 -6.64 12.82
C GLU A 102 -11.73 -5.29 13.58
N ASN A 103 -11.48 -5.29 14.90
CA ASN A 103 -11.68 -4.15 15.81
C ASN A 103 -10.38 -3.42 16.21
N GLN A 104 -9.39 -3.29 15.30
CA GLN A 104 -8.17 -2.53 15.63
C GLN A 104 -8.41 -1.01 15.72
N SER A 105 -7.89 -0.41 16.79
CA SER A 105 -7.95 1.03 17.01
C SER A 105 -7.12 1.83 16.00
N GLU A 106 -7.57 3.04 15.67
CA GLU A 106 -6.86 3.97 14.75
C GLU A 106 -5.42 4.24 15.21
N LYS A 107 -5.12 4.10 16.52
CA LYS A 107 -3.77 4.26 17.07
C LYS A 107 -2.77 3.30 16.42
N VAL A 108 -3.12 2.02 16.22
CA VAL A 108 -2.20 1.01 15.64
C VAL A 108 -1.79 1.41 14.22
N TRP A 109 -2.74 1.91 13.43
CA TRP A 109 -2.48 2.39 12.07
C TRP A 109 -1.68 3.70 12.03
N ASN A 110 -1.87 4.60 13.01
CA ASN A 110 -1.01 5.78 13.19
C ASN A 110 0.43 5.39 13.58
N ASP A 111 0.60 4.52 14.56
CA ASP A 111 1.91 4.07 15.04
C ASP A 111 2.66 3.31 13.91
N LEU A 112 1.96 2.50 13.12
CA LEU A 112 2.50 1.84 11.93
C LEU A 112 2.96 2.86 10.86
N LEU A 113 2.11 3.82 10.47
CA LEU A 113 2.53 4.86 9.51
C LEU A 113 3.67 5.72 10.05
N GLY A 114 3.68 6.03 11.35
CA GLY A 114 4.74 6.76 12.03
C GLY A 114 6.09 6.00 12.07
N LYS A 115 6.07 4.67 12.03
CA LYS A 115 7.25 3.83 11.78
C LYS A 115 7.64 3.85 10.29
N ILE A 116 6.69 3.59 9.38
CA ILE A 116 6.92 3.52 7.92
C ILE A 116 7.50 4.82 7.35
N ASN A 117 7.03 5.98 7.82
CA ASN A 117 7.47 7.28 7.31
C ASN A 117 8.88 7.68 7.77
N LYS A 118 9.48 6.95 8.72
CA LYS A 118 10.90 7.09 9.12
C LYS A 118 11.84 6.17 8.32
N LEU A 119 11.31 5.51 7.28
CA LEU A 119 12.04 4.59 6.40
C LEU A 119 12.07 5.18 4.98
N ASP A 120 13.23 5.75 4.66
CA ASP A 120 13.55 6.27 3.31
C ASP A 120 13.99 5.17 2.34
N ASN A 121 14.30 3.97 2.85
CA ASN A 121 15.04 2.97 2.11
C ASN A 121 14.12 1.92 1.45
N LYS A 122 14.14 1.87 0.10
CA LYS A 122 13.33 0.95 -0.72
C LYS A 122 13.63 -0.55 -0.48
N SER A 123 14.77 -0.86 0.16
CA SER A 123 15.19 -2.22 0.47
C SER A 123 14.43 -2.89 1.63
N ILE A 124 13.78 -2.11 2.51
CA ILE A 124 13.22 -2.63 3.78
C ILE A 124 11.74 -2.98 3.65
N ILE A 125 10.96 -2.21 2.89
CA ILE A 125 9.52 -2.43 2.70
C ILE A 125 9.20 -2.44 1.21
N SER A 126 8.58 -3.51 0.73
CA SER A 126 8.14 -3.62 -0.67
C SER A 126 6.78 -2.93 -0.90
N PRO A 127 6.49 -2.47 -2.14
CA PRO A 127 5.15 -2.05 -2.52
C PRO A 127 4.08 -3.12 -2.24
N PHE A 128 4.39 -4.41 -2.41
CA PHE A 128 3.48 -5.53 -2.14
C PHE A 128 3.10 -5.63 -0.65
N THR A 129 4.06 -5.39 0.24
CA THR A 129 3.86 -5.37 1.69
C THR A 129 2.84 -4.27 2.06
N LEU A 130 3.02 -3.06 1.53
CA LEU A 130 2.12 -1.93 1.76
C LEU A 130 0.73 -2.14 1.15
N ARG A 131 0.63 -2.73 -0.05
CA ARG A 131 -0.67 -3.13 -0.64
C ARG A 131 -1.42 -4.12 0.25
N THR A 132 -0.72 -5.09 0.83
CA THR A 132 -1.29 -6.07 1.76
C THR A 132 -1.87 -5.38 3.00
N TRP A 133 -1.08 -4.57 3.71
CA TRP A 133 -1.56 -3.82 4.88
C TRP A 133 -2.70 -2.86 4.54
N SER A 134 -2.63 -2.15 3.40
CA SER A 134 -3.71 -1.24 2.96
C SER A 134 -5.06 -1.93 2.77
N THR A 135 -5.03 -3.23 2.47
CA THR A 135 -6.22 -4.07 2.27
C THR A 135 -6.78 -4.57 3.60
N ILE A 136 -5.92 -4.78 4.61
CA ILE A 136 -6.34 -5.08 5.99
C ILE A 136 -6.95 -3.81 6.62
N ALA A 137 -6.31 -2.65 6.46
CA ALA A 137 -6.87 -1.36 6.88
C ALA A 137 -8.25 -1.11 6.28
N TRP A 138 -8.44 -1.36 4.97
CA TRP A 138 -9.74 -1.14 4.34
C TRP A 138 -10.79 -2.13 4.85
N LYS A 139 -10.44 -3.39 5.08
CA LYS A 139 -11.34 -4.38 5.72
C LYS A 139 -11.88 -3.93 7.08
N GLN A 140 -11.10 -3.13 7.81
CA GLN A 140 -11.45 -2.54 9.10
C GLN A 140 -12.07 -1.13 9.00
N GLY A 141 -12.47 -0.68 7.80
CA GLY A 141 -13.07 0.65 7.56
C GLY A 141 -12.07 1.82 7.50
N HIS A 142 -10.77 1.58 7.70
CA HIS A 142 -9.72 2.62 7.85
C HIS A 142 -9.24 3.22 6.50
N LEU A 143 -10.16 3.73 5.67
CA LEU A 143 -9.91 4.21 4.30
C LEU A 143 -8.77 5.25 4.21
N LYS A 144 -8.67 6.18 5.17
CA LYS A 144 -7.56 7.14 5.32
C LYS A 144 -6.20 6.46 5.29
N TYR A 145 -6.05 5.36 6.03
CA TYR A 145 -4.80 4.60 6.14
C TYR A 145 -4.57 3.72 4.91
N THR A 146 -5.64 3.20 4.31
CA THR A 146 -5.59 2.54 3.01
C THR A 146 -5.03 3.44 1.91
N ILE A 147 -5.46 4.70 1.83
CA ILE A 147 -4.96 5.68 0.86
C ILE A 147 -3.48 5.97 1.12
N LEU A 148 -3.11 6.38 2.34
CA LEU A 148 -1.73 6.71 2.72
C LEU A 148 -0.74 5.54 2.48
N LEU A 149 -1.14 4.30 2.76
CA LEU A 149 -0.31 3.11 2.50
C LEU A 149 -0.14 2.85 0.99
N ARG A 150 -1.14 3.15 0.15
CA ARG A 150 -1.08 2.99 -1.31
C ARG A 150 -0.32 4.12 -2.00
N GLU A 151 -0.40 5.33 -1.45
CA GLU A 151 0.46 6.46 -1.83
C GLU A 151 1.95 6.14 -1.55
N LYS A 152 2.28 5.66 -0.33
CA LYS A 152 3.66 5.22 -0.03
C LYS A 152 4.07 4.07 -0.95
N ALA A 153 3.20 3.09 -1.23
CA ALA A 153 3.52 1.98 -2.16
C ALA A 153 3.89 2.48 -3.56
N LEU A 154 3.10 3.42 -4.11
CA LEU A 154 3.36 4.05 -5.40
C LEU A 154 4.62 4.95 -5.39
N SER A 155 4.95 5.60 -4.26
CA SER A 155 6.20 6.39 -4.16
C SER A 155 7.48 5.53 -4.14
N LEU A 156 7.36 4.25 -3.76
CA LEU A 156 8.47 3.31 -3.79
C LEU A 156 8.70 2.76 -5.20
N ASP A 157 7.65 2.55 -5.99
CA ASP A 157 7.73 2.23 -7.42
C ASP A 157 6.58 2.91 -8.18
N GLU A 158 6.89 4.02 -8.85
CA GLU A 158 5.91 4.79 -9.62
C GLU A 158 5.37 4.00 -10.82
N ASN A 159 6.10 2.98 -11.28
CA ASN A 159 5.74 2.10 -12.39
C ASN A 159 5.03 0.82 -11.93
N ASP A 160 4.63 0.71 -10.66
CA ASP A 160 3.81 -0.40 -10.19
C ASP A 160 2.31 -0.19 -10.51
N PHE A 161 1.89 -0.83 -11.60
CA PHE A 161 0.50 -0.91 -12.05
C PHE A 161 -0.47 -1.28 -10.91
N ARG A 162 -0.14 -2.28 -10.09
CA ARG A 162 -1.05 -2.78 -9.04
C ARG A 162 -1.14 -1.80 -7.88
N SER A 163 -0.06 -1.08 -7.53
CA SER A 163 -0.13 0.01 -6.55
C SER A 163 -0.96 1.19 -7.09
N ARG A 164 -0.79 1.58 -8.35
CA ARG A 164 -1.51 2.72 -8.93
C ARG A 164 -3.02 2.46 -9.05
N ILE A 165 -3.43 1.29 -9.58
CA ILE A 165 -4.85 0.93 -9.70
C ILE A 165 -5.49 0.73 -8.33
N MET A 166 -4.77 0.18 -7.34
CA MET A 166 -5.28 0.13 -5.97
C MET A 166 -5.41 1.52 -5.35
N LEU A 167 -4.53 2.48 -5.66
CA LEU A 167 -4.70 3.86 -5.22
C LEU A 167 -5.95 4.50 -5.84
N CYS A 168 -6.12 4.44 -7.17
CA CYS A 168 -7.35 4.90 -7.85
C CYS A 168 -8.61 4.29 -7.21
N SER A 169 -8.59 2.97 -7.00
CA SER A 169 -9.67 2.24 -6.34
C SER A 169 -10.02 2.79 -4.97
N ALA A 170 -9.04 3.16 -4.13
CA ALA A 170 -9.32 3.74 -2.81
C ALA A 170 -9.92 5.16 -2.91
N LEU A 171 -9.37 6.00 -3.78
CA LEU A 171 -9.82 7.40 -3.97
C LEU A 171 -11.29 7.49 -4.45
N THR A 172 -11.80 6.49 -5.19
CA THR A 172 -13.23 6.46 -5.61
C THR A 172 -14.24 6.34 -4.47
N TYR A 173 -13.81 5.96 -3.26
CA TYR A 173 -14.66 5.85 -2.06
C TYR A 173 -14.48 7.01 -1.08
N GLU A 174 -13.68 8.03 -1.42
CA GLU A 174 -13.70 9.27 -0.66
C GLU A 174 -15.07 9.96 -0.79
N LYS A 175 -15.49 10.66 0.27
CA LYS A 175 -16.78 11.38 0.31
C LYS A 175 -16.88 12.43 -0.80
N THR A 176 -15.76 13.07 -1.12
CA THR A 176 -15.60 13.97 -2.26
C THR A 176 -14.52 13.40 -3.14
N VAL A 177 -14.88 12.97 -4.35
CA VAL A 177 -13.94 12.32 -5.28
C VAL A 177 -13.07 13.37 -5.97
N ASP A 178 -11.76 13.34 -5.76
CA ASP A 178 -10.82 14.16 -6.54
C ASP A 178 -10.70 13.62 -7.96
N LYS A 179 -11.61 14.11 -8.82
CA LYS A 179 -11.71 13.70 -10.22
C LYS A 179 -10.36 13.83 -10.95
N LYS A 180 -9.70 15.00 -10.83
CA LYS A 180 -8.46 15.31 -11.55
C LYS A 180 -7.32 14.38 -11.15
N ARG A 181 -7.22 14.05 -9.85
CA ARG A 181 -6.21 13.14 -9.32
C ARG A 181 -6.39 11.71 -9.86
N ILE A 182 -7.64 11.23 -9.92
CA ILE A 182 -7.93 9.89 -10.42
C ILE A 182 -7.73 9.80 -11.93
N GLU A 183 -8.17 10.81 -12.70
CA GLU A 183 -7.92 10.90 -14.15
C GLU A 183 -6.42 10.80 -14.46
N TYR A 184 -5.59 11.63 -13.82
CA TYR A 184 -4.13 11.60 -14.00
C TYR A 184 -3.52 10.20 -13.73
N LEU A 185 -3.95 9.52 -12.66
CA LEU A 185 -3.45 8.19 -12.32
C LEU A 185 -3.94 7.10 -13.30
N LEU A 186 -5.17 7.22 -13.83
CA LEU A 186 -5.71 6.31 -14.84
C LEU A 186 -5.03 6.50 -16.20
N ASP A 187 -4.87 7.73 -16.67
CA ASP A 187 -4.17 8.06 -17.92
C ASP A 187 -2.72 7.56 -17.92
N LYS A 188 -2.01 7.79 -16.80
CA LYS A 188 -0.66 7.24 -16.61
C LYS A 188 -0.63 5.71 -16.60
N THR A 189 -1.74 5.04 -16.30
CA THR A 189 -1.83 3.58 -16.31
C THR A 189 -2.16 3.03 -17.70
N ASN A 190 -2.99 3.74 -18.46
CA ASN A 190 -3.30 3.43 -19.85
C ASN A 190 -2.06 3.51 -20.77
N GLN A 191 -0.99 4.17 -20.32
CA GLN A 191 0.30 4.32 -21.00
C GLN A 191 1.32 3.20 -20.69
N MET A 192 0.96 2.15 -19.93
CA MET A 192 1.91 1.14 -19.46
C MET A 192 1.79 -0.20 -20.21
N ASP A 193 2.91 -0.75 -20.68
CA ASP A 193 2.96 -2.07 -21.32
C ASP A 193 2.37 -3.20 -20.45
N SER A 194 2.46 -3.06 -19.13
CA SER A 194 1.90 -4.01 -18.17
C SER A 194 0.37 -4.13 -18.21
N ILE A 195 -0.34 -3.20 -18.84
CA ILE A 195 -1.80 -3.27 -18.98
C ILE A 195 -2.23 -4.38 -19.95
N ASN A 196 -1.34 -4.80 -20.85
CA ASN A 196 -1.67 -5.71 -21.97
C ASN A 196 -1.92 -7.18 -21.56
N SER A 197 -1.75 -7.54 -20.28
CA SER A 197 -2.25 -8.81 -19.76
C SER A 197 -3.73 -8.69 -19.36
N ASN A 198 -4.54 -9.69 -19.73
CA ASN A 198 -6.01 -9.61 -19.61
C ASN A 198 -6.48 -9.20 -18.21
N ASP A 199 -5.98 -9.86 -17.17
CA ASP A 199 -6.26 -9.58 -15.75
C ASP A 199 -5.97 -8.13 -15.32
N ASN A 200 -4.97 -7.48 -15.94
CA ASN A 200 -4.64 -6.09 -15.67
C ASN A 200 -5.59 -5.16 -16.43
N PHE A 201 -5.85 -5.43 -17.71
CA PHE A 201 -6.81 -4.67 -18.52
C PHE A 201 -8.22 -4.66 -17.91
N GLU A 202 -8.71 -5.83 -17.49
CA GLU A 202 -10.00 -5.97 -16.81
C GLU A 202 -10.01 -5.24 -15.46
N HIS A 203 -8.97 -5.39 -14.63
CA HIS A 203 -8.90 -4.69 -13.35
C HIS A 203 -8.87 -3.16 -13.52
N TYR A 204 -8.15 -2.65 -14.54
CA TYR A 204 -8.16 -1.24 -14.91
C TYR A 204 -9.56 -0.78 -15.35
N ASN A 205 -10.19 -1.49 -16.29
CA ASN A 205 -11.53 -1.15 -16.79
C ASN A 205 -12.59 -1.16 -15.68
N ASN A 206 -12.51 -2.10 -14.73
CA ASN A 206 -13.42 -2.14 -13.58
C ASN A 206 -13.24 -0.96 -12.62
N ILE A 207 -12.00 -0.55 -12.32
CA ILE A 207 -11.74 0.62 -11.47
C ILE A 207 -12.06 1.94 -12.18
N ARG A 208 -11.80 2.04 -13.50
CA ARG A 208 -12.20 3.18 -14.31
C ARG A 208 -13.72 3.30 -14.44
N GLY A 209 -14.43 2.19 -14.66
CA GLY A 209 -15.90 2.15 -14.69
C GLY A 209 -16.53 2.56 -13.36
N LEU A 210 -15.96 2.10 -12.24
CA LEU A 210 -16.34 2.54 -10.90
C LEU A 210 -16.09 4.05 -10.70
N PHE A 211 -14.95 4.57 -11.13
CA PHE A 211 -14.65 6.00 -11.08
C PHE A 211 -15.70 6.83 -11.83
N HIS A 212 -16.00 6.48 -13.08
CA HIS A 212 -17.00 7.19 -13.89
C HIS A 212 -18.41 7.09 -13.25
N LEU A 213 -18.82 5.93 -12.69
CA LEU A 213 -20.06 5.81 -11.89
C LEU A 213 -20.09 6.79 -10.71
N ARG A 214 -18.97 6.95 -10.00
CA ARG A 214 -18.87 7.79 -8.80
C ARG A 214 -18.89 9.30 -9.10
N VAL A 215 -18.53 9.72 -10.30
CA VAL A 215 -18.61 11.14 -10.74
C VAL A 215 -19.84 11.46 -11.61
N GLY A 216 -20.71 10.48 -11.89
CA GLY A 216 -21.96 10.67 -12.65
C GLY A 216 -21.86 10.45 -14.17
N GLU A 217 -20.75 9.91 -14.65
CA GLU A 217 -20.42 9.70 -16.07
C GLU A 217 -20.86 8.29 -16.51
N TYR A 218 -22.18 8.07 -16.52
CA TYR A 218 -22.75 6.73 -16.62
C TYR A 218 -22.50 6.05 -17.98
N LYS A 219 -22.31 6.80 -19.08
CA LYS A 219 -22.07 6.23 -20.41
C LYS A 219 -20.62 5.79 -20.57
N GLU A 220 -19.71 6.60 -20.04
CA GLU A 220 -18.28 6.35 -19.91
C GLU A 220 -18.05 5.12 -19.01
N ALA A 221 -18.77 5.04 -17.89
CA ALA A 221 -18.78 3.88 -17.01
C ALA A 221 -19.26 2.61 -17.72
N GLN A 222 -20.42 2.68 -18.39
CA GLN A 222 -20.98 1.55 -19.13
C GLN A 222 -20.00 1.04 -20.20
N SER A 223 -19.36 1.94 -20.95
CA SER A 223 -18.31 1.60 -21.92
C SER A 223 -17.12 0.90 -21.27
N CYS A 224 -16.62 1.40 -20.15
CA CYS A 224 -15.50 0.76 -19.43
C CYS A 224 -15.86 -0.66 -18.97
N PHE A 225 -17.05 -0.89 -18.43
CA PHE A 225 -17.48 -2.24 -18.06
C PHE A 225 -17.70 -3.16 -19.27
N LEU A 226 -18.18 -2.63 -20.41
CA LEU A 226 -18.34 -3.38 -21.66
C LEU A 226 -17.00 -3.76 -22.33
N ASN A 227 -15.88 -3.16 -21.94
CA ASN A 227 -14.53 -3.49 -22.45
C ASN A 227 -13.86 -4.67 -21.72
N ASN A 228 -14.54 -5.37 -20.81
CA ASN A 228 -14.01 -6.59 -20.17
C ASN A 228 -14.23 -7.80 -21.09
N CYS A 229 -13.30 -8.76 -21.09
CA CYS A 229 -13.37 -9.91 -22.00
C CYS A 229 -14.41 -10.93 -21.50
N GLU A 230 -14.55 -11.12 -20.19
CA GLU A 230 -15.60 -11.96 -19.60
C GLU A 230 -16.75 -11.16 -18.96
N ILE A 231 -17.87 -11.05 -19.68
CA ILE A 231 -19.12 -10.46 -19.18
C ILE A 231 -20.20 -11.55 -19.06
N THR A 232 -20.19 -12.24 -17.93
CA THR A 232 -21.30 -13.12 -17.49
C THR A 232 -22.09 -12.44 -16.38
N GLN A 233 -23.31 -12.92 -16.11
CA GLN A 233 -24.23 -12.33 -15.12
C GLN A 233 -23.68 -12.30 -13.68
N GLN A 234 -22.69 -13.15 -13.40
CA GLN A 234 -22.04 -13.26 -12.09
C GLN A 234 -20.88 -12.27 -11.93
N THR A 235 -20.32 -11.74 -13.04
CA THR A 235 -19.14 -10.87 -12.98
C THR A 235 -19.48 -9.45 -12.51
N TRP A 236 -18.50 -8.79 -11.88
CA TRP A 236 -18.63 -7.38 -11.49
C TRP A 236 -18.87 -6.44 -12.69
N PRO A 237 -18.20 -6.61 -13.87
CA PRO A 237 -18.56 -5.90 -15.09
C PRO A 237 -20.06 -5.87 -15.42
N PHE A 238 -20.76 -7.01 -15.37
CA PHE A 238 -22.20 -7.03 -15.65
C PHE A 238 -23.00 -6.19 -14.66
N LYS A 239 -22.70 -6.29 -13.35
CA LYS A 239 -23.32 -5.43 -12.32
C LYS A 239 -23.07 -3.95 -12.63
N GLY A 240 -21.84 -3.59 -13.01
CA GLY A 240 -21.45 -2.24 -13.40
C GLY A 240 -22.22 -1.70 -14.61
N VAL A 241 -22.38 -2.51 -15.68
CA VAL A 241 -23.19 -2.14 -16.86
C VAL A 241 -24.63 -1.83 -16.47
N ILE A 242 -25.29 -2.71 -15.71
CA ILE A 242 -26.72 -2.54 -15.39
C ILE A 242 -26.94 -1.37 -14.41
N VAL A 243 -26.06 -1.17 -13.42
CA VAL A 243 -26.14 0.02 -12.54
C VAL A 243 -25.91 1.31 -13.33
N SER A 244 -24.98 1.33 -14.28
CA SER A 244 -24.76 2.48 -15.17
C SER A 244 -26.05 2.84 -15.93
N MET A 245 -26.72 1.84 -16.52
CA MET A 245 -27.99 2.05 -17.23
C MET A 245 -29.16 2.43 -16.31
N LEU A 246 -29.18 1.92 -15.08
CA LEU A 246 -30.19 2.26 -14.09
C LEU A 246 -30.10 3.74 -13.70
N PHE A 247 -28.87 4.26 -13.50
CA PHE A 247 -28.62 5.63 -13.08
C PHE A 247 -28.64 6.65 -14.23
N ASP A 248 -28.35 6.25 -15.46
CA ASP A 248 -28.52 7.10 -16.63
C ASP A 248 -30.00 7.42 -16.88
N LYS A 249 -30.40 8.68 -16.67
CA LYS A 249 -31.78 9.14 -16.87
C LYS A 249 -32.23 9.14 -18.34
N SER A 250 -31.32 9.05 -19.30
CA SER A 250 -31.63 8.97 -20.73
C SER A 250 -31.95 7.56 -21.22
N ILE A 251 -31.73 6.53 -20.39
CA ILE A 251 -31.98 5.12 -20.73
C ILE A 251 -33.30 4.64 -20.10
N SER A 252 -34.20 4.12 -20.94
CA SER A 252 -35.53 3.64 -20.53
C SER A 252 -35.50 2.26 -19.86
N ASN A 253 -36.54 1.94 -19.07
CA ASN A 253 -36.69 0.62 -18.46
C ASN A 253 -36.73 -0.52 -19.49
N GLU A 254 -37.25 -0.27 -20.71
CA GLU A 254 -37.31 -1.27 -21.77
C GLU A 254 -35.92 -1.53 -22.38
N GLU A 255 -35.04 -0.52 -22.50
CA GLU A 255 -33.63 -0.74 -22.86
C GLU A 255 -32.87 -1.54 -21.79
N ILE A 256 -33.09 -1.24 -20.50
CA ILE A 256 -32.49 -2.00 -19.39
C ILE A 256 -32.96 -3.46 -19.45
N LYS A 257 -34.27 -3.69 -19.64
CA LYS A 257 -34.86 -5.02 -19.83
C LYS A 257 -34.25 -5.77 -21.01
N ASN A 258 -34.17 -5.15 -22.19
CA ASN A 258 -33.56 -5.75 -23.39
C ASN A 258 -32.04 -5.97 -23.25
N LYS A 259 -31.35 -5.32 -22.31
CA LYS A 259 -29.96 -5.63 -21.98
C LYS A 259 -29.83 -6.83 -21.02
N ILE A 260 -30.84 -7.10 -20.19
CA ILE A 260 -30.84 -8.20 -19.22
C ILE A 260 -31.38 -9.51 -19.83
N GLU A 261 -32.42 -9.44 -20.65
CA GLU A 261 -33.12 -10.60 -21.23
C GLU A 261 -32.22 -11.57 -22.06
N PRO A 262 -31.21 -11.12 -22.83
CA PRO A 262 -30.34 -12.02 -23.60
C PRO A 262 -29.57 -13.03 -22.75
N PHE A 263 -29.41 -12.76 -21.45
CA PHE A 263 -28.73 -13.66 -20.52
C PHE A 263 -29.67 -14.64 -19.79
N ASP A 264 -30.99 -14.50 -19.95
CA ASP A 264 -32.01 -15.13 -19.11
C ASP A 264 -32.22 -16.64 -19.40
N LYS A 265 -32.37 -16.98 -20.68
CA LYS A 265 -33.41 -17.94 -21.14
C LYS A 265 -33.29 -19.42 -20.79
N THR A 266 -32.21 -19.88 -20.14
CA THR A 266 -32.07 -21.24 -19.57
C THR A 266 -31.12 -21.32 -18.36
N SER A 267 -30.67 -20.18 -17.81
CA SER A 267 -29.38 -20.12 -17.11
C SER A 267 -29.41 -20.59 -15.64
N LYS A 268 -28.26 -21.12 -15.18
CA LYS A 268 -27.85 -21.31 -13.76
C LYS A 268 -27.93 -20.02 -12.90
N TRP A 269 -28.29 -18.89 -13.51
CA TRP A 269 -28.44 -17.54 -12.96
C TRP A 269 -29.39 -17.36 -11.76
N TYR A 270 -30.28 -18.31 -11.47
CA TYR A 270 -31.10 -18.28 -10.25
C TYR A 270 -30.46 -19.07 -9.09
N ASP A 271 -29.93 -20.26 -9.39
CA ASP A 271 -29.48 -21.24 -8.38
C ASP A 271 -28.00 -21.13 -7.98
N ASP A 272 -27.09 -20.86 -8.93
CA ASP A 272 -25.66 -20.64 -8.63
C ASP A 272 -25.38 -19.22 -8.09
N SER A 273 -26.41 -18.36 -8.03
CA SER A 273 -26.26 -16.94 -7.80
C SER A 273 -25.95 -16.62 -6.32
N ILE A 274 -24.71 -16.18 -6.06
CA ILE A 274 -24.24 -15.83 -4.70
C ILE A 274 -25.17 -14.77 -4.08
N ILE A 275 -25.40 -14.85 -2.77
CA ILE A 275 -26.35 -14.04 -1.99
C ILE A 275 -26.31 -12.51 -2.22
N ASP A 276 -25.24 -11.90 -2.76
CA ASP A 276 -25.23 -10.48 -3.19
C ASP A 276 -25.75 -10.22 -4.61
N THR A 277 -25.68 -11.19 -5.52
CA THR A 277 -26.11 -11.04 -6.93
C THR A 277 -27.63 -11.03 -7.05
N ARG A 278 -28.30 -11.95 -6.35
CA ARG A 278 -29.75 -12.19 -6.43
C ARG A 278 -30.62 -11.03 -5.92
N PRO A 279 -30.32 -10.36 -4.78
CA PRO A 279 -31.12 -9.24 -4.30
C PRO A 279 -31.00 -8.01 -5.21
N LEU A 280 -29.79 -7.71 -5.69
CA LEU A 280 -29.56 -6.63 -6.66
C LEU A 280 -30.36 -6.88 -7.95
N ARG A 281 -30.29 -8.10 -8.48
CA ARG A 281 -31.10 -8.55 -9.63
C ARG A 281 -32.60 -8.35 -9.40
N LEU A 282 -33.12 -8.85 -8.27
CA LEU A 282 -34.55 -8.82 -7.99
C LEU A 282 -35.05 -7.40 -7.75
N MET A 283 -34.24 -6.54 -7.14
CA MET A 283 -34.51 -5.10 -7.04
C MET A 283 -34.64 -4.47 -8.44
N ILE A 284 -33.68 -4.72 -9.34
CA ILE A 284 -33.71 -4.19 -10.72
C ILE A 284 -34.94 -4.71 -11.48
N SER A 285 -35.24 -6.02 -11.38
CA SER A 285 -36.46 -6.61 -11.95
C SER A 285 -37.74 -5.93 -11.42
N ALA A 286 -37.80 -5.61 -10.12
CA ALA A 286 -38.95 -4.96 -9.50
C ALA A 286 -39.05 -3.45 -9.81
N ILE A 287 -37.95 -2.77 -10.11
CA ILE A 287 -37.93 -1.38 -10.60
C ILE A 287 -38.39 -1.29 -12.06
N ILE A 288 -38.07 -2.32 -12.87
CA ILE A 288 -38.55 -2.44 -14.25
C ILE A 288 -40.03 -2.84 -14.30
N ASP A 289 -40.44 -3.79 -13.45
CA ASP A 289 -41.76 -4.38 -13.38
C ASP A 289 -42.18 -4.58 -11.91
N LYS A 290 -43.00 -3.65 -11.39
CA LYS A 290 -43.41 -3.63 -9.98
C LYS A 290 -44.20 -4.87 -9.53
N THR A 291 -44.72 -5.69 -10.46
CA THR A 291 -45.36 -6.98 -10.10
C THR A 291 -44.39 -7.96 -9.46
N LYS A 292 -43.08 -7.82 -9.76
CA LYS A 292 -42.00 -8.64 -9.20
C LYS A 292 -41.50 -8.19 -7.82
N SER A 293 -42.08 -7.13 -7.26
CA SER A 293 -41.70 -6.63 -5.92
C SER A 293 -41.82 -7.72 -4.83
N THR A 294 -42.86 -8.56 -4.87
CA THR A 294 -43.02 -9.69 -3.93
C THR A 294 -41.88 -10.71 -4.02
N GLU A 295 -41.31 -10.95 -5.22
CA GLU A 295 -40.15 -11.84 -5.41
C GLU A 295 -38.88 -11.25 -4.78
N PHE A 296 -38.71 -9.92 -4.87
CA PHE A 296 -37.62 -9.22 -4.17
C PHE A 296 -37.80 -9.22 -2.65
N TYR A 297 -39.00 -9.08 -2.11
CA TYR A 297 -39.21 -9.07 -0.67
C TYR A 297 -39.12 -10.49 -0.04
N SER A 298 -39.55 -11.55 -0.74
CA SER A 298 -39.59 -12.92 -0.20
C SER A 298 -38.20 -13.54 0.04
N ILE A 299 -37.15 -13.07 -0.64
CA ILE A 299 -35.79 -13.54 -0.37
C ILE A 299 -35.25 -13.10 1.00
N PHE A 300 -35.85 -12.11 1.67
CA PHE A 300 -35.43 -11.63 3.00
C PHE A 300 -36.04 -12.46 4.14
N THR A 301 -35.92 -13.79 4.04
CA THR A 301 -36.26 -14.70 5.15
C THR A 301 -35.35 -14.45 6.36
N PRO A 302 -35.76 -14.77 7.61
CA PRO A 302 -34.91 -14.59 8.79
C PRO A 302 -33.55 -15.31 8.69
N LYS A 303 -33.51 -16.48 8.03
CA LYS A 303 -32.25 -17.19 7.73
C LYS A 303 -31.37 -16.37 6.79
N ASN A 304 -31.92 -15.92 5.67
CA ASN A 304 -31.16 -15.20 4.65
C ASN A 304 -30.69 -13.83 5.19
N ILE A 305 -31.51 -13.14 5.99
CA ILE A 305 -31.11 -11.92 6.71
C ILE A 305 -29.91 -12.19 7.63
N ALA A 306 -29.92 -13.27 8.41
CA ALA A 306 -28.79 -13.63 9.28
C ALA A 306 -27.51 -13.97 8.48
N GLU A 307 -27.65 -14.66 7.34
CA GLU A 307 -26.53 -14.95 6.43
C GLU A 307 -26.00 -13.69 5.73
N ILE A 308 -26.87 -12.73 5.40
CA ILE A 308 -26.50 -11.42 4.84
C ILE A 308 -25.77 -10.61 5.91
N ILE A 309 -26.36 -10.38 7.10
CA ILE A 309 -25.70 -9.62 8.17
C ILE A 309 -24.32 -10.23 8.48
N LYS A 310 -24.22 -11.55 8.68
CA LYS A 310 -22.93 -12.22 8.94
C LYS A 310 -21.87 -12.05 7.82
N LYS A 311 -22.27 -11.78 6.58
CA LYS A 311 -21.36 -11.69 5.42
C LYS A 311 -21.11 -10.24 4.93
N TYR A 312 -22.04 -9.31 5.20
CA TYR A 312 -22.00 -7.93 4.71
C TYR A 312 -21.95 -6.89 5.84
N ASP A 313 -22.01 -7.28 7.12
CA ASP A 313 -21.79 -6.39 8.27
C ASP A 313 -20.31 -6.06 8.50
N SER A 314 -19.70 -5.40 7.52
CA SER A 314 -18.46 -4.65 7.68
C SER A 314 -18.51 -3.43 6.77
N ASP A 315 -18.01 -2.29 7.23
CA ASP A 315 -18.12 -1.05 6.47
C ASP A 315 -17.29 -1.10 5.18
N PHE A 316 -16.28 -1.99 5.10
CA PHE A 316 -15.58 -2.38 3.88
C PHE A 316 -16.47 -2.99 2.79
N VAL A 317 -17.55 -3.67 3.19
CA VAL A 317 -18.47 -4.33 2.27
C VAL A 317 -19.64 -3.40 1.96
N LYS A 318 -20.17 -2.71 2.98
CA LYS A 318 -21.17 -1.65 2.81
C LYS A 318 -20.67 -0.50 1.94
N SER A 319 -19.36 -0.19 1.93
CA SER A 319 -18.84 0.86 1.06
C SER A 319 -18.88 0.52 -0.43
N LYS A 320 -19.00 -0.77 -0.82
CA LYS A 320 -18.79 -1.23 -2.21
C LYS A 320 -19.95 -1.01 -3.16
N PHE A 321 -21.15 -0.75 -2.65
CA PHE A 321 -22.31 -0.46 -3.49
C PHE A 321 -22.59 1.06 -3.53
N PHE A 322 -23.38 1.45 -4.52
CA PHE A 322 -23.30 2.77 -5.12
C PHE A 322 -24.29 3.76 -4.50
N ASN A 323 -23.82 5.00 -4.24
CA ASN A 323 -24.68 6.18 -4.11
C ASN A 323 -25.67 6.19 -5.29
N GLY A 324 -26.96 6.14 -4.98
CA GLY A 324 -27.99 5.89 -5.98
C GLY A 324 -29.35 6.46 -5.64
N TYR A 325 -29.64 6.67 -4.35
CA TYR A 325 -31.00 6.97 -3.91
C TYR A 325 -31.57 8.24 -4.52
N GLU A 326 -30.79 9.32 -4.56
CA GLU A 326 -31.21 10.58 -5.21
C GLU A 326 -31.44 10.42 -6.72
N ILE A 327 -30.66 9.55 -7.38
CA ILE A 327 -30.76 9.31 -8.82
C ILE A 327 -32.00 8.48 -9.13
N ILE A 328 -32.25 7.42 -8.35
CA ILE A 328 -33.47 6.59 -8.42
C ILE A 328 -34.71 7.45 -8.18
N GLN A 329 -34.77 8.16 -7.05
CA GLN A 329 -35.87 9.03 -6.68
C GLN A 329 -36.16 10.08 -7.76
N SER A 330 -35.12 10.70 -8.33
CA SER A 330 -35.28 11.73 -9.37
C SER A 330 -35.30 11.20 -10.82
N LYS A 331 -35.30 9.87 -11.02
CA LYS A 331 -35.58 9.19 -12.30
C LYS A 331 -36.99 8.59 -12.32
N TYR A 332 -37.44 8.03 -11.19
CA TYR A 332 -38.70 7.28 -11.09
C TYR A 332 -39.81 8.03 -10.35
N ASN A 333 -39.48 8.84 -9.34
CA ASN A 333 -40.45 9.61 -8.53
C ASN A 333 -41.62 8.76 -8.01
N ASP A 334 -41.31 7.53 -7.55
CA ASP A 334 -42.27 6.52 -7.10
C ASP A 334 -41.81 5.94 -5.76
N TYR A 335 -42.63 6.08 -4.73
CA TYR A 335 -42.29 5.69 -3.36
C TYR A 335 -42.10 4.17 -3.19
N GLU A 336 -42.70 3.33 -4.04
CA GLU A 336 -42.46 1.89 -4.00
C GLU A 336 -41.09 1.53 -4.59
N ILE A 337 -40.63 2.28 -5.60
CA ILE A 337 -39.27 2.15 -6.15
C ILE A 337 -38.22 2.69 -5.18
N ASP A 338 -38.48 3.82 -4.51
CA ASP A 338 -37.64 4.33 -3.43
C ASP A 338 -37.51 3.28 -2.29
N LEU A 339 -38.60 2.60 -1.91
CA LEU A 339 -38.58 1.52 -0.92
C LEU A 339 -37.83 0.27 -1.38
N LEU A 340 -37.89 -0.10 -2.67
CA LEU A 340 -37.10 -1.22 -3.22
C LEU A 340 -35.60 -0.94 -3.07
N TYR A 341 -35.14 0.27 -3.45
CA TYR A 341 -33.75 0.68 -3.25
C TYR A 341 -33.39 0.74 -1.76
N LEU A 342 -34.22 1.37 -0.92
CA LEU A 342 -33.95 1.50 0.52
C LEU A 342 -33.91 0.14 1.25
N THR A 343 -34.68 -0.85 0.79
CA THR A 343 -34.61 -2.22 1.32
C THR A 343 -33.30 -2.90 0.94
N TYR A 344 -32.84 -2.76 -0.31
CA TYR A 344 -31.54 -3.27 -0.74
C TYR A 344 -30.40 -2.57 0.03
N TYR A 345 -30.48 -1.25 0.16
CA TYR A 345 -29.55 -0.42 0.94
C TYR A 345 -29.44 -0.89 2.39
N TYR A 346 -30.57 -1.11 3.07
CA TYR A 346 -30.64 -1.50 4.48
C TYR A 346 -29.89 -2.80 4.81
N PHE A 347 -29.88 -3.77 3.89
CA PHE A 347 -29.23 -5.07 4.12
C PHE A 347 -27.81 -5.19 3.56
N PHE A 348 -27.48 -4.50 2.47
CA PHE A 348 -26.16 -4.63 1.82
C PHE A 348 -25.22 -3.46 2.09
N GLY A 349 -25.78 -2.29 2.41
CA GLY A 349 -25.07 -1.03 2.49
C GLY A 349 -24.59 -0.52 1.14
N ALA A 350 -24.84 0.75 0.88
CA ALA A 350 -23.96 1.60 0.08
C ALA A 350 -23.40 2.68 1.01
N PHE A 351 -22.42 3.47 0.56
CA PHE A 351 -22.24 4.79 1.14
C PHE A 351 -23.23 5.73 0.45
N ASP A 352 -24.38 6.07 1.05
CA ASP A 352 -25.32 7.04 0.47
C ASP A 352 -25.93 7.92 1.57
N GLU A 353 -25.38 9.13 1.72
CA GLU A 353 -25.79 10.08 2.77
C GLU A 353 -27.28 10.50 2.68
N LYS A 354 -27.93 10.32 1.52
CA LYS A 354 -29.37 10.57 1.39
C LYS A 354 -30.16 9.33 1.82
N ALA A 355 -29.76 8.14 1.39
CA ALA A 355 -30.36 6.89 1.86
C ALA A 355 -30.22 6.71 3.37
N ASP A 356 -29.06 7.06 3.96
CA ASP A 356 -28.85 7.08 5.42
C ASP A 356 -29.88 7.94 6.15
N LYS A 357 -30.16 9.14 5.63
CA LYS A 357 -31.13 10.07 6.25
C LYS A 357 -32.58 9.60 6.11
N GLU A 358 -32.89 8.84 5.06
CA GLU A 358 -34.22 8.25 4.87
C GLU A 358 -34.41 6.97 5.69
N ILE A 359 -33.43 6.05 5.67
CA ILE A 359 -33.55 4.75 6.35
C ILE A 359 -33.59 4.90 7.88
N ASN A 360 -32.97 5.94 8.45
CA ASN A 360 -33.07 6.26 9.87
C ASN A 360 -34.47 6.78 10.30
N LYS A 361 -35.43 6.97 9.38
CA LYS A 361 -36.81 7.36 9.73
C LYS A 361 -37.62 6.11 10.08
N THR A 362 -38.15 6.06 11.31
CA THR A 362 -38.87 4.89 11.86
C THR A 362 -39.94 4.33 10.93
N HIS A 363 -40.76 5.19 10.30
CA HIS A 363 -41.84 4.78 9.41
C HIS A 363 -41.34 4.10 8.11
N VAL A 364 -40.10 4.36 7.67
CA VAL A 364 -39.48 3.70 6.52
C VAL A 364 -39.11 2.27 6.90
N ILE A 365 -38.43 2.08 8.04
CA ILE A 365 -38.10 0.74 8.58
C ILE A 365 -39.37 -0.08 8.84
N GLU A 366 -40.40 0.51 9.46
CA GLU A 366 -41.70 -0.14 9.69
C GLU A 366 -42.36 -0.58 8.37
N LYS A 367 -42.31 0.27 7.34
CA LYS A 367 -42.85 -0.04 6.00
C LYS A 367 -42.05 -1.15 5.32
N ILE A 368 -40.72 -1.13 5.36
CA ILE A 368 -39.84 -2.19 4.82
C ILE A 368 -40.13 -3.52 5.50
N ASN A 369 -40.13 -3.55 6.84
CA ASN A 369 -40.44 -4.75 7.62
C ASN A 369 -41.85 -5.30 7.32
N LYS A 370 -42.82 -4.42 7.06
CA LYS A 370 -44.18 -4.82 6.62
C LYS A 370 -44.19 -5.39 5.19
N MET A 371 -43.42 -4.84 4.26
CA MET A 371 -43.30 -5.38 2.89
C MET A 371 -42.67 -6.79 2.91
N ILE A 372 -41.58 -6.98 3.67
CA ILE A 372 -40.94 -8.29 3.88
C ILE A 372 -41.94 -9.27 4.50
N LYS A 373 -42.59 -8.90 5.62
CA LYS A 373 -43.57 -9.77 6.29
C LYS A 373 -44.77 -10.15 5.41
N ASN A 374 -45.14 -9.32 4.44
CA ASN A 374 -46.23 -9.60 3.51
C ASN A 374 -45.82 -10.52 2.33
N ALA A 375 -44.52 -10.83 2.18
CA ALA A 375 -43.96 -11.66 1.12
C ALA A 375 -43.38 -13.00 1.63
N LEU A 376 -43.59 -13.31 2.92
CA LEU A 376 -43.18 -14.54 3.61
C LEU A 376 -44.41 -15.32 4.10
#